data_AF-A0A0P7ZI61-F1
#
_entry.id   AF-A0A0P7ZI61-F1
#
_cell.length_a   1.000
_cell.length_b   1.000
_cell.length_c   1.000
_cell.angle_alpha   90.00
_cell.angle_beta   90.00
_cell.angle_gamma   90.00
#
_symmetry.space_group_name_H-M   'P 1'
#
loop_
_entity.id
_entity.type
_entity.pdbx_description
1 polymer ?
#
loop_
_entity_poly.entity_id
_entity_poly.type
_entity_poly.pdbx_seq_one_letter_code
_entity_poly.pdbx_strand_id
1 'polypeptide(L)' 'MQLSLEKHKKDSKGQLALTEKQTKVIEHMISNGRITSGEIQKMFKISRPAAYKEIKKLIEQNLIQPKGTGRAIYYVIK' A
#
# COMPACT_ATOMS: atom_id res chain seq x y z
N MET A 1 4.31 -23.43 -23.89
CA MET A 1 4.85 -22.08 -24.08
C MET A 1 5.31 -21.57 -22.72
N GLN A 2 6.62 -21.54 -22.51
CA GLN A 2 7.24 -20.99 -21.30
C GLN A 2 7.20 -19.46 -21.40
N LEU A 3 6.67 -18.79 -20.38
CA LEU A 3 7.18 -17.45 -20.03
C LEU A 3 7.19 -17.31 -18.52
N SER A 4 8.40 -17.42 -18.01
CA SER A 4 8.86 -17.10 -16.68
C SER A 4 8.26 -15.78 -16.18
N LEU A 5 7.70 -15.80 -14.98
CA LEU A 5 7.57 -14.60 -14.16
C LEU A 5 8.39 -14.82 -12.88
N GLU A 6 9.70 -14.92 -13.08
CA GLU A 6 10.65 -14.54 -12.05
C GLU A 6 10.55 -13.03 -11.86
N LYS A 7 9.99 -12.58 -10.74
CA LYS A 7 10.32 -11.27 -10.18
C LYS A 7 10.57 -11.40 -8.68
N HIS A 8 11.85 -11.66 -8.39
CA HIS A 8 12.64 -11.13 -7.29
C HIS A 8 12.07 -11.15 -5.85
N LYS A 9 12.65 -12.09 -5.11
CA LYS A 9 12.95 -12.12 -3.66
C LYS A 9 13.22 -10.75 -3.01
N LYS A 10 12.77 -10.68 -1.74
CA LYS A 10 13.41 -10.10 -0.54
C LYS A 10 13.69 -8.60 -0.53
N ASP A 11 13.03 -7.90 0.39
CA ASP A 11 13.77 -7.31 1.53
C ASP A 11 12.94 -7.34 2.81
N SER A 12 13.63 -7.67 3.89
CA SER A 12 13.12 -7.88 5.22
C SER A 12 13.12 -6.54 5.96
N LYS A 13 11.95 -5.91 6.18
CA LYS A 13 11.86 -4.82 7.16
C LYS A 13 10.66 -4.96 8.06
N GLY A 14 10.91 -5.59 9.20
CA GLY A 14 10.06 -5.55 10.38
C GLY A 14 9.11 -6.73 10.46
N GLN A 15 9.50 -7.73 11.24
CA GLN A 15 8.54 -8.46 12.08
C GLN A 15 7.95 -7.46 13.10
N LEU A 16 7.20 -6.48 12.61
CA LEU A 16 6.29 -5.67 13.40
C LEU A 16 4.93 -6.25 13.08
N ALA A 17 4.14 -6.60 14.08
CA ALA A 17 2.82 -7.21 13.91
C ALA A 17 1.93 -6.33 13.01
N LEU A 18 2.04 -6.48 11.69
CA LEU A 18 1.20 -5.83 10.72
C LEU A 18 -0.19 -6.44 10.89
N THR A 19 -1.17 -5.58 11.10
CA THR A 19 -2.57 -6.03 11.12
C THR A 19 -2.93 -6.54 9.73
N GLU A 20 -3.89 -7.47 9.63
CA GLU A 20 -4.28 -8.13 8.37
C GLU A 20 -4.60 -7.13 7.23
N LYS A 21 -5.11 -5.94 7.58
CA LYS A 21 -5.37 -4.86 6.61
C LYS A 21 -4.09 -4.26 6.04
N GLN A 22 -3.06 -4.09 6.85
CA GLN A 22 -1.80 -3.52 6.41
C GLN A 22 -1.07 -4.47 5.47
N THR A 23 -1.08 -5.76 5.80
CA THR A 23 -0.53 -6.81 4.92
C THR A 23 -1.15 -6.73 3.53
N LYS A 24 -2.49 -6.66 3.42
CA LYS A 24 -3.17 -6.52 2.13
C LYS A 24 -2.78 -5.26 1.36
N VAL A 25 -2.60 -4.12 2.04
CA VAL A 25 -2.15 -2.88 1.39
C VAL A 25 -0.74 -3.04 0.84
N ILE A 26 0.17 -3.62 1.63
CA ILE A 26 1.56 -3.84 1.23
C ILE A 26 1.63 -4.83 0.07
N GLU A 27 0.91 -5.95 0.11
CA GLU A 27 0.84 -6.91 -1.00
C GLU A 27 0.35 -6.25 -2.30
N HIS A 28 -0.71 -5.43 -2.21
CA HIS A 28 -1.21 -4.68 -3.37
C HIS A 28 -0.19 -3.68 -3.90
N MET A 29 0.53 -3.00 -3.01
CA MET A 29 1.60 -2.05 -3.38
C MET A 29 2.82 -2.76 -3.97
N ILE A 30 3.15 -3.97 -3.54
CA ILE A 30 4.23 -4.77 -4.14
C ILE A 30 3.86 -5.15 -5.57
N SER A 31 2.59 -5.53 -5.82
CA SER A 31 2.11 -5.90 -7.15
C SER A 31 1.98 -4.70 -8.10
N ASN A 32 1.42 -3.57 -7.62
CA ASN A 32 1.13 -2.40 -8.45
C ASN A 32 2.19 -1.28 -8.38
N GLY A 33 3.13 -1.35 -7.45
CA GLY A 33 4.16 -0.33 -7.17
C GLY A 33 3.68 0.90 -6.40
N ARG A 34 2.37 1.16 -6.37
CA ARG A 34 1.74 2.30 -5.68
C ARG A 34 0.32 1.97 -5.25
N ILE A 35 -0.25 2.79 -4.38
CA ILE A 35 -1.68 2.74 -4.07
C ILE A 35 -2.25 4.14 -3.96
N THR A 36 -3.51 4.30 -4.35
CA THR A 36 -4.28 5.54 -4.20
C THR A 36 -5.35 5.39 -3.11
N SER A 37 -5.86 6.51 -2.61
CA SER A 37 -6.97 6.50 -1.66
C SER A 37 -8.22 5.81 -2.23
N GLY A 38 -8.49 6.01 -3.52
CA GLY A 38 -9.60 5.36 -4.21
C GLY A 38 -9.45 3.84 -4.30
N GLU A 39 -8.24 3.32 -4.46
CA GLU A 39 -7.98 1.87 -4.43
C GLU A 39 -8.19 1.29 -3.04
N ILE A 40 -7.73 1.97 -1.99
CA ILE A 40 -7.95 1.54 -0.60
C ILE A 40 -9.46 1.49 -0.30
N GLN A 41 -10.21 2.49 -0.74
CA GLN A 41 -11.67 2.49 -0.59
C GLN A 41 -12.32 1.29 -1.26
N LYS A 42 -11.91 0.96 -2.49
CA LYS A 42 -12.45 -0.20 -3.23
C LYS A 42 -12.04 -1.53 -2.59
N MET A 43 -10.79 -1.66 -2.17
CA MET A 43 -10.22 -2.87 -1.58
C MET A 43 -10.90 -3.23 -0.26
N PHE A 44 -11.12 -2.24 0.62
CA PHE A 44 -11.74 -2.48 1.93
C PHE A 44 -13.24 -2.17 1.96
N LYS A 45 -13.82 -1.73 0.83
CA LYS A 45 -15.22 -1.26 0.73
C LYS A 45 -15.57 -0.23 1.82
N ILE A 46 -14.68 0.73 2.03
CA ILE A 46 -14.82 1.76 3.07
C ILE A 46 -15.03 3.16 2.50
N SER A 47 -15.66 4.02 3.30
CA SER A 47 -15.87 5.43 2.98
C SER A 47 -14.55 6.20 2.87
N ARG A 48 -14.55 7.29 2.08
CA ARG A 48 -13.41 8.22 1.94
C ARG A 48 -12.73 8.59 3.27
N PRO A 49 -13.45 9.04 4.32
CA PRO A 49 -12.82 9.40 5.59
C PRO A 49 -12.20 8.19 6.32
N ALA A 50 -12.75 6.99 6.17
CA ALA A 50 -12.17 5.79 6.75
C ALA A 50 -10.87 5.39 6.05
N ALA A 51 -10.84 5.46 4.71
CA ALA A 51 -9.62 5.24 3.94
C ALA A 51 -8.53 6.24 4.32
N TYR A 52 -8.88 7.52 4.50
CA TYR A 52 -7.94 8.55 4.95
C TYR A 52 -7.34 8.23 6.33
N LYS A 53 -8.15 7.76 7.28
CA LYS A 53 -7.65 7.33 8.61
C LYS A 53 -6.66 6.17 8.51
N GLU A 54 -6.94 5.17 7.67
CA GLU A 54 -6.03 4.02 7.50
C GLU A 54 -4.72 4.42 6.81
N ILE A 55 -4.79 5.25 5.77
CA ILE A 55 -3.60 5.83 5.11
C ILE A 55 -2.77 6.62 6.11
N LYS A 56 -3.42 7.46 6.93
CA LYS A 56 -2.73 8.27 7.93
C LYS A 56 -1.96 7.38 8.92
N LYS A 57 -2.57 6.30 9.43
CA LYS A 57 -1.88 5.33 10.30
C LYS A 57 -0.66 4.72 9.62
N LEU A 58 -0.77 4.34 8.35
CA LEU A 58 0.35 3.76 7.59
C LEU A 58 1.50 4.78 7.42
N ILE A 59 1.18 6.06 7.22
CA ILE A 59 2.17 7.15 7.15
C ILE A 59 2.79 7.39 8.52
N GLU A 60 1.99 7.44 9.60
CA GLU A 60 2.46 7.63 10.98
C GLU A 60 3.41 6.49 11.40
N GLN A 61 3.12 5.26 10.97
CA GLN A 61 4.01 4.11 11.15
C GLN A 61 5.21 4.08 10.20
N ASN A 62 5.41 5.12 9.38
CA ASN A 62 6.51 5.24 8.43
C ASN A 62 6.58 4.09 7.40
N LEU A 63 5.45 3.40 7.13
CA LEU A 63 5.38 2.30 6.16
C LEU A 63 5.24 2.82 4.73
N ILE A 64 4.48 3.90 4.55
CA ILE A 64 4.21 4.50 3.25
C ILE A 64 4.49 6.00 3.26
N GLN A 65 4.79 6.56 2.09
CA GLN A 65 4.99 7.99 1.88
C GLN A 65 4.08 8.50 0.75
N PRO A 66 3.46 9.68 0.88
CA PRO A 66 2.76 10.32 -0.21
C PRO A 66 3.74 10.80 -1.29
N LYS A 67 3.35 10.63 -2.55
CA LYS A 67 4.03 11.10 -3.76
C LYS A 67 3.01 11.72 -4.71
N GLY A 68 3.46 12.67 -5.52
CA GLY A 68 2.62 13.42 -6.45
C GLY A 68 2.06 14.72 -5.85
N THR A 69 1.23 15.41 -6.63
CA THR A 69 0.73 16.75 -6.32
C THR A 69 -0.78 16.85 -6.58
N GLY A 70 -1.49 17.49 -5.65
CA GLY A 70 -2.93 17.76 -5.79
C GLY A 70 -3.76 16.48 -5.96
N ARG A 71 -4.53 16.42 -7.06
CA ARG A 71 -5.43 15.30 -7.37
C ARG A 71 -4.70 14.02 -7.79
N ALA A 72 -3.42 14.10 -8.11
CA ALA A 72 -2.59 12.97 -8.53
C ALA A 72 -1.73 12.41 -7.38
N ILE A 73 -2.17 12.58 -6.12
CA ILE A 73 -1.50 11.96 -4.98
C ILE A 73 -1.68 10.44 -5.00
N TYR A 74 -0.55 9.75 -4.85
CA TYR A 74 -0.47 8.31 -4.63
C TYR A 74 0.51 8.04 -3.48
N TYR A 75 0.50 6.83 -2.95
CA TYR A 75 1.36 6.43 -1.86
C TYR A 75 2.26 5.30 -2.34
N VAL A 76 3.50 5.30 -1.88
CA VAL A 76 4.51 4.27 -2.16
C VAL A 76 5.12 3.78 -0.86
N ILE A 77 5.60 2.54 -0.86
CA ILE A 77 6.34 1.97 0.27
C ILE A 77 7.61 2.80 0.49
N LYS A 78 7.98 3.04 1.75
CA LYS A 78 9.19 3.77 2.12
C LYS A 78 10.44 2.88 2.05
#